data_AF-A0A9E0WDR1-F1
#
_entry.id   AF-A0A9E0WDR1-F1
#
_cell.length_a   1.000
_cell.length_b   1.000
_cell.length_c   1.000
_cell.angle_alpha   90.00
_cell.angle_beta   90.00
_cell.angle_gamma   90.00
#
_symmetry.space_group_name_H-M   'P 1'
#
loop_
_entity.id
_entity.type
_entity.pdbx_description
1 polymer ?
#
loop_
_entity_poly.entity_id
_entity_poly.type
_entity_poly.pdbx_seq_one_letter_code
_entity_poly.pdbx_strand_id
1 'polypeptide(L)'
;MAGGGSVITVPVMIFLGVPGPVANGTNRLPILAHNISAALTYFRNGLPRSGMILSLSLCAVPGAVVGALVGVRLPVDTFNLVLAAVMGLVLILMLTDAGRGHAVATTRLTPRRRFWGHVLMVAAGFWGGFIQI
;
A
#
# COMPACT_ATOMS: atom_id res chain seq x y z
N MET A 1 5.66 12.55 7.30
CA MET A 1 4.30 11.97 7.19
C MET A 1 4.28 11.05 5.99
N ALA A 2 4.11 9.74 6.19
CA ALA A 2 4.00 8.79 5.08
C ALA A 2 2.52 8.39 4.93
N GLY A 3 2.00 8.40 3.69
CA GLY A 3 0.67 7.88 3.35
C GLY A 3 -0.51 8.85 3.41
N GLY A 4 -0.47 9.93 4.20
CA GLY A 4 -1.67 10.78 4.41
C GLY A 4 -2.17 11.58 3.19
N GLY A 5 -1.31 11.84 2.19
CA GLY A 5 -1.70 12.63 1.02
C GLY A 5 -2.72 11.93 0.13
N SER A 6 -2.59 10.62 -0.04
CA SER A 6 -3.41 9.83 -0.96
C SER A 6 -4.83 9.60 -0.45
N VAL A 7 -4.99 9.48 0.86
CA VAL A 7 -6.29 9.47 1.56
C VAL A 7 -7.12 10.73 1.26
N ILE A 8 -6.48 11.87 0.91
CA ILE A 8 -7.18 13.13 0.61
C ILE A 8 -7.29 13.36 -0.90
N THR A 9 -6.24 13.12 -1.67
CA THR A 9 -6.21 13.44 -3.12
C THR A 9 -7.21 12.61 -3.93
N VAL A 10 -7.37 11.31 -3.62
CA VAL A 10 -8.26 10.42 -4.38
C VAL A 10 -9.74 10.81 -4.23
N PRO A 11 -10.29 11.04 -3.01
CA PRO A 11 -11.64 11.59 -2.84
C PRO A 11 -11.85 12.88 -3.59
N VAL A 12 -10.91 13.81 -3.48
CA VAL A 12 -11.04 15.13 -4.11
C VAL A 12 -11.13 14.99 -5.62
N MET A 13 -10.30 14.13 -6.25
CA MET A 13 -10.42 13.85 -7.68
C MET A 13 -11.79 13.27 -8.05
N ILE A 14 -12.33 12.35 -7.25
CA ILE A 14 -13.65 11.77 -7.47
C ILE A 14 -14.77 12.81 -7.30
N PHE A 15 -14.67 13.67 -6.29
CA PHE A 15 -15.59 14.80 -6.09
C PHE A 15 -15.57 15.76 -7.28
N LEU A 16 -14.41 15.94 -7.93
CA LEU A 16 -14.25 16.73 -9.15
C LEU A 16 -14.72 15.99 -10.43
N GLY A 17 -15.29 14.78 -10.30
CA GLY A 17 -15.86 14.02 -11.41
C GLY A 17 -14.89 13.06 -12.10
N VAL A 18 -13.68 12.85 -11.56
CA VAL A 18 -12.73 11.87 -12.10
C VAL A 18 -13.17 10.45 -11.74
N PRO A 19 -13.26 9.50 -12.70
CA PRO A 19 -13.59 8.11 -12.39
C PRO A 19 -12.59 7.48 -11.40
N GLY A 20 -13.06 6.68 -10.45
CA GLY A 20 -12.21 6.08 -9.41
C GLY A 20 -10.97 5.33 -9.93
N PRO A 21 -11.05 4.50 -10.99
CA PRO A 21 -9.87 3.85 -11.56
C PRO A 21 -8.82 4.84 -12.07
N VAL A 22 -9.26 5.96 -12.67
CA VAL A 22 -8.38 7.03 -13.18
C VAL A 22 -7.78 7.82 -12.02
N ALA A 23 -8.57 8.18 -11.01
CA ALA A 23 -8.10 8.84 -9.80
C ALA A 23 -7.04 7.99 -9.07
N ASN A 24 -7.29 6.68 -8.92
CA ASN A 24 -6.34 5.72 -8.37
C ASN A 24 -5.05 5.65 -9.19
N GLY A 25 -5.16 5.57 -10.52
CA GLY A 25 -4.00 5.57 -11.42
C GLY A 25 -3.16 6.84 -11.31
N THR A 26 -3.79 8.01 -11.34
CA THR A 26 -3.12 9.32 -11.23
C THR A 26 -2.41 9.48 -9.89
N ASN A 27 -3.00 9.00 -8.80
CA ASN A 27 -2.40 9.05 -7.47
C ASN A 27 -1.13 8.17 -7.33
N ARG A 28 -0.87 7.22 -8.26
CA ARG A 28 0.34 6.39 -8.23
C ARG A 28 1.62 7.15 -8.59
N LEU A 29 1.53 8.21 -9.40
CA LEU A 29 2.71 9.00 -9.79
C LEU A 29 3.42 9.65 -8.58
N PRO A 30 2.74 10.40 -7.70
CA PRO A 30 3.38 10.97 -6.52
C PRO A 30 3.81 9.88 -5.52
N ILE A 31 3.05 8.79 -5.38
CA ILE A 31 3.45 7.65 -4.54
C ILE A 31 4.76 7.03 -5.04
N LEU A 32 4.91 6.84 -6.35
CA LEU A 32 6.13 6.29 -6.93
C LEU A 32 7.33 7.21 -6.66
N ALA A 33 7.18 8.52 -6.87
CA ALA A 33 8.23 9.49 -6.56
C ALA A 33 8.61 9.46 -5.07
N HIS A 34 7.61 9.39 -4.19
CA HIS A 34 7.81 9.26 -2.74
C HIS A 34 8.56 7.97 -2.38
N ASN A 35 8.15 6.83 -2.95
CA ASN A 35 8.78 5.53 -2.70
C ASN A 35 10.24 5.49 -3.19
N ILE A 36 10.54 6.11 -4.34
CA ILE A 36 11.93 6.24 -4.82
C ILE A 36 12.76 7.07 -3.85
N SER A 37 12.23 8.21 -3.39
CA SER A 37 12.90 9.06 -2.39
C SER A 37 13.13 8.32 -1.06
N ALA A 38 12.12 7.59 -0.58
CA ALA A 38 12.20 6.79 0.64
C ALA A 38 13.23 5.65 0.49
N ALA A 39 13.21 4.94 -0.64
CA ALA A 39 14.16 3.87 -0.94
C ALA A 39 15.60 4.41 -0.99
N LEU A 40 15.83 5.52 -1.70
CA LEU A 40 17.15 6.14 -1.80
C LEU A 40 17.67 6.57 -0.42
N THR A 41 16.82 7.19 0.39
CA THR A 41 17.15 7.55 1.78
C THR A 41 17.54 6.32 2.58
N TYR A 42 16.80 5.22 2.44
CA TYR A 42 17.08 3.98 3.13
C TYR A 42 18.41 3.35 2.68
N PHE A 43 18.70 3.37 1.37
CA PHE A 43 20.00 2.95 0.83
C PHE A 43 21.17 3.77 1.35
N ARG A 44 21.01 5.09 1.45
CA ARG A 44 22.05 6.00 1.96
C ARG A 44 22.34 5.81 3.45
N ASN A 45 21.32 5.45 4.24
CA ASN A 45 21.45 5.25 5.69
C ASN A 45 21.89 3.82 6.07
N GLY A 46 22.11 2.93 5.09
CA GLY A 46 22.50 1.54 5.29
C GLY A 46 21.30 0.60 5.46
N LEU A 47 21.35 -0.58 4.81
CA LEU A 47 20.29 -1.59 4.87
C LEU A 47 20.62 -2.67 5.90
N PRO A 48 20.00 -2.66 7.10
CA PRO A 48 20.08 -3.82 7.98
C PRO A 48 19.41 -5.03 7.29
N ARG A 49 20.17 -6.12 7.09
CA ARG A 49 19.69 -7.38 6.47
C ARG A 49 19.18 -7.23 5.03
N SER A 50 19.98 -6.61 4.17
CA SER A 50 19.69 -6.39 2.73
C SER A 50 19.09 -7.59 2.00
N GLY A 51 19.60 -8.82 2.22
CA GLY A 51 19.07 -10.02 1.57
C GLY A 51 17.61 -10.36 1.92
N MET A 52 17.20 -10.13 3.18
CA MET A 52 15.82 -10.37 3.62
C MET A 52 14.86 -9.28 3.13
N ILE A 53 15.33 -8.03 3.10
CA ILE A 53 14.56 -6.92 2.53
C ILE A 53 14.31 -7.21 1.05
N LEU A 54 15.36 -7.57 0.31
CA LEU A 54 15.26 -7.88 -1.11
C LEU A 54 14.32 -9.07 -1.39
N SER A 55 14.41 -10.15 -0.59
CA SER A 55 13.53 -11.32 -0.78
C SER A 55 12.06 -10.97 -0.54
N LEU A 56 11.75 -10.18 0.49
CA LEU A 56 10.40 -9.71 0.75
C LEU A 56 9.91 -8.77 -0.36
N SER A 57 10.73 -7.81 -0.78
CA SER A 57 10.39 -6.90 -1.88
C SER A 57 10.09 -7.65 -3.17
N LEU A 58 10.87 -8.68 -3.52
CA LEU A 58 10.62 -9.51 -4.68
C LEU A 58 9.29 -10.29 -4.58
N CYS A 59 8.94 -10.78 -3.38
CA CYS A 59 7.64 -11.41 -3.17
C CYS A 59 6.45 -10.46 -3.31
N ALA A 60 6.62 -9.15 -3.08
CA ALA A 60 5.54 -8.19 -3.29
C ALA A 60 5.18 -8.00 -4.77
N VAL A 61 6.17 -8.11 -5.67
CA VAL A 61 6.02 -7.85 -7.11
C VAL A 61 4.88 -8.65 -7.76
N PRO A 62 4.81 -9.99 -7.66
CA PRO A 62 3.75 -10.76 -8.29
C PRO A 62 2.37 -10.37 -7.74
N GLY A 63 2.28 -10.12 -6.42
CA GLY A 63 1.06 -9.60 -5.81
C GLY A 63 0.64 -8.29 -6.45
N ALA A 64 1.55 -7.33 -6.55
CA ALA A 64 1.28 -6.01 -7.12
C ALA A 64 0.83 -6.05 -8.58
N VAL A 65 1.45 -6.91 -9.40
CA VAL A 65 1.03 -7.11 -10.79
C VAL A 65 -0.40 -7.65 -10.84
N VAL A 66 -0.71 -8.68 -10.05
CA VAL A 66 -2.06 -9.27 -10.01
C VAL A 66 -3.08 -8.25 -9.50
N GLY A 67 -2.77 -7.51 -8.43
CA GLY A 67 -3.64 -6.47 -7.88
C GLY A 67 -3.95 -5.37 -8.89
N ALA A 68 -2.95 -4.93 -9.65
CA ALA A 68 -3.14 -3.93 -10.71
C ALA A 68 -4.01 -4.44 -11.85
N LEU A 69 -3.79 -5.69 -12.29
CA LEU A 69 -4.61 -6.31 -13.33
C LEU A 69 -6.07 -6.48 -12.90
N VAL A 70 -6.31 -6.86 -11.65
CA VAL A 70 -7.67 -6.93 -11.09
C VAL A 70 -8.30 -5.54 -11.04
N GLY A 71 -7.57 -4.53 -10.56
CA GLY A 71 -8.07 -3.16 -10.46
C GLY A 71 -8.50 -2.56 -11.79
N VAL A 72 -7.73 -2.78 -12.86
CA VAL A 72 -8.03 -2.25 -14.20
C VAL A 72 -9.18 -3.00 -14.88
N ARG A 73 -9.43 -4.27 -14.53
CA ARG A 73 -10.48 -5.11 -15.12
C ARG A 73 -11.84 -4.97 -14.43
N LEU A 74 -11.89 -4.34 -13.25
CA LEU A 74 -13.14 -4.16 -12.53
C LEU A 74 -14.03 -3.11 -13.22
N PRO A 75 -15.37 -3.32 -13.24
CA PRO A 75 -16.30 -2.27 -13.59
C PRO A 75 -16.12 -1.05 -12.69
N VAL A 76 -16.30 0.14 -13.26
CA VAL A 76 -16.11 1.42 -12.55
C VAL A 76 -16.96 1.50 -11.29
N ASP A 77 -18.22 1.04 -11.34
CA ASP A 77 -19.14 1.06 -10.20
C ASP A 77 -18.65 0.18 -9.05
N THR A 78 -18.19 -1.04 -9.36
CA THR A 78 -17.64 -1.97 -8.36
C THR A 78 -16.35 -1.41 -7.77
N PHE A 79 -15.48 -0.84 -8.59
CA PHE A 79 -14.25 -0.22 -8.12
C PHE A 79 -14.54 0.97 -7.18
N ASN A 80 -15.48 1.84 -7.56
CA ASN A 80 -15.89 2.99 -6.75
C ASN A 80 -16.47 2.55 -5.40
N LEU A 81 -17.30 1.50 -5.37
CA LEU A 81 -17.85 0.96 -4.13
C LEU A 81 -16.76 0.42 -3.20
N VAL A 82 -15.82 -0.38 -3.74
CA VAL A 82 -14.70 -0.93 -2.97
C VAL A 82 -13.82 0.20 -2.44
N LEU A 83 -13.48 1.16 -3.29
CA LEU A 83 -12.70 2.33 -2.90
C LEU A 83 -13.41 3.08 -1.76
N ALA A 84 -14.69 3.44 -1.93
CA ALA A 84 -15.46 4.17 -0.91
C ALA A 84 -15.50 3.42 0.44
N ALA A 85 -15.68 2.11 0.42
CA ALA A 85 -15.66 1.29 1.64
C ALA A 85 -14.29 1.34 2.34
N VAL A 86 -13.20 1.22 1.59
CA VAL A 86 -11.82 1.32 2.13
C VAL A 86 -11.57 2.70 2.72
N MET A 87 -11.97 3.75 2.02
CA MET A 87 -11.80 5.14 2.48
C MET A 87 -12.57 5.40 3.77
N GLY A 88 -13.82 4.92 3.85
CA GLY A 88 -14.62 5.00 5.08
C GLY A 88 -13.97 4.26 6.25
N LEU A 89 -13.44 3.06 6.01
CA LEU A 89 -12.70 2.30 7.01
C LEU A 89 -11.45 3.04 7.50
N VAL A 90 -10.63 3.56 6.58
CA VAL A 90 -9.42 4.32 6.92
C VAL A 90 -9.77 5.57 7.74
N LEU A 91 -10.84 6.29 7.36
CA LEU A 91 -11.33 7.44 8.11
C LEU A 91 -11.73 7.06 9.55
N ILE A 92 -12.49 5.96 9.72
CA ILE A 92 -12.87 5.47 11.05
C ILE A 92 -11.64 5.11 11.88
N LEU A 93 -10.68 4.39 11.31
CA LEU A 93 -9.43 4.02 11.99
C LEU A 93 -8.62 5.26 12.42
N MET A 94 -8.57 6.29 11.57
CA MET A 94 -7.92 7.56 11.89
C MET A 94 -8.63 8.32 13.01
N LEU A 95 -9.98 8.34 13.03
CA LEU A 95 -10.76 9.04 14.06
C LEU A 95 -10.76 8.33 15.41
N THR A 96 -10.65 7.00 15.40
CA THR A 96 -10.67 6.17 16.61
C THR A 96 -9.29 5.93 17.21
N ASP A 97 -8.23 6.44 16.57
CA ASP A 97 -6.83 6.14 16.90
C ASP A 97 -6.54 4.62 16.99
N ALA A 98 -7.38 3.81 16.35
CA ALA A 98 -7.32 2.37 16.38
C ALA A 98 -6.02 1.90 15.71
N GLY A 99 -5.06 1.45 16.52
CA GLY A 99 -3.74 1.00 16.06
C GLY A 99 -2.57 1.84 16.56
N ARG A 100 -2.81 3.01 17.18
CA ARG A 100 -1.77 3.73 17.95
C ARG A 100 -1.46 2.93 19.22
N GLY A 101 -0.29 2.30 19.29
CA GLY A 101 0.17 1.64 20.52
C GLY A 101 0.90 0.30 20.36
N HIS A 102 1.15 -0.19 19.15
CA HIS A 102 1.98 -1.38 18.99
C HIS A 102 3.45 -1.02 19.22
N ALA A 103 3.96 -1.27 20.42
CA ALA A 103 5.39 -1.35 20.64
C ALA A 103 5.98 -2.36 19.65
N VAL A 104 6.95 -1.94 18.85
CA VAL A 104 7.67 -2.83 17.93
C VAL A 104 8.46 -3.81 18.78
N ALA A 105 7.82 -4.90 19.17
CA ALA A 105 8.49 -5.98 19.90
C ALA A 105 9.61 -6.52 19.01
N THR A 106 10.85 -6.48 19.50
CA THR A 106 12.03 -7.06 18.86
C THR A 106 11.93 -8.58 18.86
N THR A 107 11.04 -9.08 18.02
CA THR A 107 10.65 -10.48 18.00
C THR A 107 11.68 -11.25 17.18
N ARG A 108 12.18 -12.37 17.71
CA ARG A 108 13.10 -13.25 16.97
C ARG A 108 12.43 -13.78 15.70
N LEU A 109 13.15 -13.75 14.58
CA LEU A 109 12.71 -14.27 13.30
C LEU A 109 12.73 -15.81 13.35
N THR A 110 11.60 -16.44 13.64
CA THR A 110 11.45 -17.89 13.50
C THR A 110 11.20 -18.28 12.04
N PRO A 111 11.54 -19.51 11.60
CA PRO A 111 11.30 -19.95 10.22
C PRO A 111 9.84 -19.82 9.79
N ARG A 112 8.90 -20.16 10.69
CA ARG A 112 7.45 -19.99 10.47
C ARG A 112 7.07 -18.52 10.26
N ARG A 113 7.61 -17.60 11.07
CA ARG A 113 7.36 -16.15 10.91
C ARG A 113 7.96 -15.61 9.61
N ARG A 114 9.13 -16.09 9.20
CA ARG A 114 9.73 -15.73 7.91
C ARG A 114 8.84 -16.17 6.75
N PHE A 115 8.31 -17.39 6.76
CA PHE A 115 7.39 -17.87 5.73
C PHE A 115 6.14 -16.98 5.65
N TRP A 116 5.47 -16.75 6.77
CA TRP A 116 4.31 -15.86 6.83
C TRP A 116 4.64 -14.43 6.40
N GLY A 117 5.84 -13.93 6.70
CA GLY A 117 6.31 -12.64 6.20
C GLY A 117 6.31 -12.54 4.68
N HIS A 118 6.76 -13.58 3.96
CA HIS A 118 6.76 -13.57 2.50
C HIS A 118 5.34 -13.67 1.94
N VAL A 119 4.48 -14.52 2.51
CA VAL A 119 3.07 -14.64 2.12
C VAL A 119 2.33 -13.31 2.32
N LEU A 120 2.49 -12.69 3.48
CA LEU A 120 1.89 -11.39 3.78
C LEU A 120 2.43 -10.30 2.86
N MET A 121 3.69 -10.40 2.43
CA MET A 121 4.27 -9.44 1.50
C MET A 121 3.69 -9.58 0.08
N VAL A 122 3.33 -10.79 -0.36
CA VAL A 122 2.54 -10.98 -1.59
C VAL A 122 1.17 -10.31 -1.45
N ALA A 123 0.48 -10.50 -0.33
CA ALA A 123 -0.82 -9.88 -0.07
C ALA A 123 -0.73 -8.34 0.01
N ALA A 124 0.30 -7.81 0.67
CA ALA A 124 0.59 -6.38 0.71
C ALA A 124 0.91 -5.84 -0.69
N GLY A 125 1.64 -6.62 -1.49
CA GLY A 125 1.86 -6.34 -2.91
C GLY A 125 0.54 -6.22 -3.66
N PHE A 126 -0.36 -7.21 -3.53
CA PHE A 126 -1.69 -7.18 -4.13
C PHE A 126 -2.47 -5.93 -3.75
N TRP A 127 -2.49 -5.59 -2.46
CA TRP A 127 -3.11 -4.36 -1.99
C TRP A 127 -2.52 -3.11 -2.65
N GLY A 128 -1.18 -3.00 -2.67
CA GLY A 128 -0.48 -1.88 -3.31
C GLY A 128 -0.71 -1.80 -4.83
N GLY A 129 -0.84 -2.94 -5.48
CA GLY A 129 -1.20 -3.05 -6.89
C GLY A 129 -2.64 -2.64 -7.19
N PHE A 130 -3.55 -2.89 -6.25
CA PHE A 130 -4.98 -2.67 -6.41
C PHE A 130 -5.39 -1.22 -6.08
N ILE A 131 -5.31 -0.84 -4.79
CA ILE A 131 -5.83 0.42 -4.23
C ILE A 131 -4.85 0.87 -3.14
N GLN A 132 -3.74 1.49 -3.55
CA GLN A 132 -2.80 2.09 -2.60
C GLN A 132 -3.22 3.55 -2.36
N ILE A 133 -3.71 3.82 -1.16
CA ILE A 133 -4.17 5.14 -0.69
C ILE A 133 -3.52 5.51 0.63
#